data_AF-A0A7C7V1I8-F1
#
_entry.id   AF-A0A7C7V1I8-F1
#
_cell.length_a   1.000
_cell.length_b   1.000
_cell.length_c   1.000
_cell.angle_alpha   90.00
_cell.angle_beta   90.00
_cell.angle_gamma   90.00
#
_symmetry.space_group_name_H-M   'P 1'
#
loop_
_entity.id
_entity.type
_entity.pdbx_description
1 polymer ?
#
loop_
_entity_poly.entity_id
_entity_poly.type
_entity_poly.pdbx_seq_one_letter_code
_entity_poly.pdbx_strand_id
1 'polypeptide(L)' 'MVQTASTMLPLGTPAPDFALPDTQGRTVRVADFADTPALLVIFMCNHCPY' A
#
# COMPACT_ATOMS: atom_id res chain seq x y z
N MET A 1 -0.15 21.49 7.35
CA MET A 1 -0.19 20.97 5.98
C MET A 1 0.93 19.96 5.83
N VAL A 2 0.72 18.82 5.17
CA VAL A 2 1.77 17.81 4.96
C VAL A 2 3.00 18.45 4.30
N GLN A 3 4.19 18.05 4.72
CA GLN A 3 5.43 18.66 4.20
C GLN A 3 5.72 18.25 2.75
N THR A 4 5.30 17.04 2.35
CA THR A 4 5.41 16.50 0.99
C THR A 4 4.06 15.91 0.58
N ALA A 5 3.43 16.48 -0.44
CA ALA A 5 2.17 15.96 -0.97
C ALA A 5 2.36 14.65 -1.75
N SER A 6 1.29 13.88 -1.91
CA SER A 6 1.28 12.68 -2.75
C SER A 6 1.69 13.01 -4.18
N THR A 7 2.43 12.10 -4.82
CA THR A 7 2.84 12.22 -6.22
C THR A 7 1.69 11.96 -7.20
N MET A 8 0.53 11.51 -6.70
CA MET A 8 -0.69 11.23 -7.46
C MET A 8 -0.42 10.32 -8.67
N LEU A 9 -0.05 9.07 -8.41
CA LEU A 9 0.18 8.06 -9.44
C LEU A 9 -0.98 8.06 -10.46
N PRO A 10 -0.72 8.05 -11.78
CA PRO A 10 -1.77 8.12 -12.78
C PRO A 10 -2.82 7.01 -12.60
N LEU A 11 -4.10 7.35 -12.76
CA LEU A 11 -5.18 6.39 -12.71
C LEU A 11 -5.02 5.34 -13.83
N GLY A 12 -5.33 4.08 -13.52
CA GLY A 12 -5.10 2.95 -14.41
C GLY A 12 -3.68 2.40 -14.37
N THR A 13 -2.76 2.99 -13.60
CA THR A 13 -1.46 2.37 -13.34
C THR A 13 -1.66 1.03 -12.63
N PRO A 14 -1.13 -0.09 -13.16
CA PRO A 14 -1.18 -1.37 -12.47
C PRO A 14 -0.52 -1.28 -11.08
N ALA A 15 -1.11 -1.93 -10.09
CA ALA A 15 -0.50 -1.99 -8.76
C ALA A 15 0.90 -2.63 -8.86
N PRO A 16 1.96 -1.98 -8.34
CA PRO A 16 3.27 -2.59 -8.25
C PRO A 16 3.22 -3.85 -7.40
N ASP A 17 3.93 -4.90 -7.81
CA ASP A 17 4.01 -6.13 -7.02
C ASP A 17 4.74 -5.89 -5.69
N PHE A 18 4.35 -6.62 -4.65
CA PHE A 18 5.03 -6.63 -3.36
C PHE A 18 4.95 -7.99 -2.70
N ALA A 19 5.92 -8.26 -1.83
CA ALA A 19 5.93 -9.41 -0.92
C ALA A 19 6.53 -8.93 0.42
N LEU A 20 5.68 -8.58 1.38
CA LEU A 20 6.09 -7.94 2.64
C LEU A 20 5.57 -8.74 3.84
N PRO A 21 6.31 -8.81 4.96
CA PRO A 21 5.81 -9.46 6.17
C PRO A 21 4.68 -8.64 6.83
N ASP A 22 3.63 -9.31 7.29
CA ASP A 22 2.65 -8.74 8.20
C ASP A 22 3.18 -8.64 9.65
N THR A 23 2.36 -8.13 10.55
CA THR A 23 2.71 -7.98 11.98
C THR A 23 2.91 -9.31 12.71
N GLN A 24 2.56 -10.43 12.08
CA GLN A 24 2.75 -11.79 12.58
C GLN A 24 3.86 -12.54 11.82
N GLY A 25 4.59 -11.85 10.93
CA GLY A 25 5.69 -12.42 10.15
C GLY A 25 5.28 -13.24 8.93
N ARG A 26 3.98 -13.27 8.56
CA ARG A 26 3.53 -13.94 7.34
C ARG A 26 3.78 -13.04 6.14
N THR A 27 4.33 -13.58 5.05
CA THR A 27 4.47 -12.81 3.81
C THR A 27 3.11 -12.59 3.17
N VAL A 28 2.75 -11.32 2.94
CA VAL A 28 1.58 -10.87 2.19
C VAL A 28 2.03 -10.37 0.82
N ARG A 29 1.31 -10.78 -0.22
CA ARG A 29 1.54 -10.41 -1.62
C ARG A 29 0.34 -9.69 -2.21
N VAL A 30 0.54 -8.93 -3.28
CA VAL A 30 -0.58 -8.38 -4.08
C VAL A 30 -1.48 -9.51 -4.58
N ALA A 31 -0.88 -10.62 -5.01
CA ALA A 31 -1.60 -11.78 -5.55
C ALA A 31 -2.55 -12.44 -4.55
N ASP A 32 -2.33 -12.27 -3.24
CA ASP A 32 -3.20 -12.83 -2.19
C ASP A 32 -4.61 -12.19 -2.22
N PHE A 33 -4.75 -11.06 -2.93
CA PHE A 33 -6.00 -10.30 -3.08
C PHE A 33 -6.60 -10.39 -4.49
N ALA A 34 -6.18 -11.34 -5.32
CA ALA A 34 -6.63 -11.43 -6.72
C ALA A 34 -8.16 -11.63 -6.86
N ASP A 35 -8.80 -12.27 -5.89
CA ASP A 35 -10.24 -12.54 -5.89
C ASP A 35 -11.06 -11.48 -5.12
N THR A 36 -10.43 -10.40 -4.64
CA THR A 36 -11.14 -9.34 -3.92
C THR A 36 -11.63 -8.24 -4.88
N PRO A 37 -12.76 -7.57 -4.57
CA PRO A 37 -13.27 -6.50 -5.43
C PRO A 37 -12.35 -5.27 -5.49
N ALA A 38 -11.50 -5.08 -4.48
CA ALA A 38 -10.52 -4.00 -4.42
C ALA A 38 -9.42 -4.31 -3.37
N LEU A 39 -8.28 -3.62 -3.52
CA LEU A 39 -7.19 -3.57 -2.54
C LEU A 39 -6.86 -2.11 -2.22
N LEU A 40 -6.85 -1.75 -0.93
CA LEU A 40 -6.42 -0.44 -0.44
C LEU A 40 -5.01 -0.56 0.13
N VAL A 41 -4.06 0.23 -0.38
CA VAL A 41 -2.68 0.31 0.12
C VAL A 41 -2.47 1.66 0.77
N ILE A 42 -1.97 1.66 2.01
CA ILE A 42 -1.70 2.87 2.79
C ILE A 42 -0.21 2.88 3.15
N PHE A 43 0.47 3.97 2.84
CA PHE A 43 1.81 4.26 3.35
C PHE A 43 1.65 5.14 4.59
N MET A 44 2.00 4.61 5.76
CA MET A 44 1.90 5.32 7.04
C MET A 44 3.09 5.05 7.94
N CYS A 45 3.20 5.83 9.01
CA CYS A 45 4.32 5.83 9.93
C CYS A 45 3.81 6.02 11.37
N ASN A 46 4.49 5.41 12.36
CA ASN A 46 4.03 5.41 13.75
C ASN A 46 4.12 6.78 14.44
N HIS A 47 5.01 7.65 13.96
CA HIS A 47 5.34 8.91 14.62
C HIS A 47 5.30 10.07 13.62
N CYS A 48 4.29 10.06 12.76
CA CYS A 48 4.01 11.15 11.82
C CYS A 48 2.74 11.88 12.30
N PRO A 49 2.77 13.21 12.44
CA PRO A 49 1.59 13.99 12.83
C PRO A 49 0.61 14.21 11.66
N TYR A 50 0.87 13.58 10.51
CA TYR A 50 0.08 13.62 9.28
C TYR A 50 -0.37 12.21 8.91
#